data_AF-A0AAN8QJS8-F1
#
_entry.id   AF-A0AAN8QJS8-F1
#
_cell.length_a   1.000
_cell.length_b   1.000
_cell.length_c   1.000
_cell.angle_alpha   90.00
_cell.angle_beta   90.00
_cell.angle_gamma   90.00
#
_symmetry.space_group_name_H-M   'P 1'
#
loop_
_entity.id
_entity.type
_entity.pdbx_description
1 polymer ?
#
loop_
_entity_poly.entity_id
_entity_poly.type
_entity_poly.pdbx_seq_one_letter_code
_entity_poly.pdbx_strand_id
1 'polypeptide(L)'
;MTKSTLCVLFFSKGKQVSESKEMDKVMYHDWRLVPKHKEEQFKLYNPVPEPPIRYVSYPPLLRAMLLAQRQEDELGAAAEEPTLPLKRDVLLSKEYFRSQEKERERQEETAV
;
A
#
# COMPACT_ATOMS: atom_id res chain seq x y z
N MET A 1 -12.29 32.99 14.04
CA MET A 1 -12.55 31.70 14.71
C MET A 1 -11.44 30.73 14.30
N THR A 2 -10.51 30.46 15.21
CA THR A 2 -9.39 29.54 14.96
C THR A 2 -9.94 28.12 14.88
N LYS A 3 -9.88 27.48 13.71
CA LYS A 3 -10.22 26.05 13.56
C LYS A 3 -9.18 25.25 14.35
N SER A 4 -9.55 24.71 15.50
CA SER A 4 -8.70 23.82 16.28
C SER A 4 -8.81 22.43 15.68
N THR A 5 -7.99 22.15 14.67
CA THR A 5 -7.88 20.83 14.05
C THR A 5 -7.08 19.90 14.98
N LEU A 6 -7.63 18.72 15.27
CA LEU A 6 -7.01 17.73 16.14
C LEU A 6 -5.98 16.90 15.34
N CYS A 7 -4.71 17.31 15.41
CA CYS A 7 -3.57 16.57 14.83
C CYS A 7 -3.11 15.47 15.80
N VAL A 8 -3.01 14.23 15.32
CA VAL A 8 -2.54 13.09 16.11
C VAL A 8 -1.45 12.31 15.39
N LEU A 9 -0.61 11.62 16.16
CA LEU A 9 0.34 10.64 15.63
C LEU A 9 -0.40 9.35 15.27
N PHE A 10 -0.18 8.87 14.04
CA PHE A 10 -0.83 7.67 13.54
C PHE A 10 0.06 6.44 13.70
N PHE A 11 -0.48 5.38 14.29
CA PHE A 11 0.18 4.07 14.37
C PHE A 11 -0.53 3.10 13.43
N SER A 12 0.16 2.68 12.36
CA SER A 12 -0.36 1.72 11.40
C SER A 12 0.46 0.44 11.45
N LYS A 13 -0.17 -0.68 11.79
CA LYS A 13 0.49 -2.00 11.86
C LYS A 13 1.82 -1.94 12.64
N GLY A 14 1.79 -1.28 13.80
CA GLY A 14 2.94 -1.11 14.70
C GLY A 14 4.05 -0.18 14.22
N LYS A 15 3.93 0.44 13.04
CA LYS A 15 4.84 1.50 12.58
C LYS A 15 4.21 2.85 12.92
N GLN A 16 4.95 3.66 13.67
CA GLN A 16 4.58 5.05 13.91
C GLN A 16 4.88 5.86 12.64
N VAL A 17 3.90 6.61 12.15
CA VAL A 17 4.11 7.60 11.10
C VAL A 17 4.78 8.82 11.72
N SER A 18 5.84 9.34 11.08
CA SER A 18 6.64 10.46 11.60
C SER A 18 5.87 11.77 11.70
N GLU A 19 4.88 11.96 10.83
CA GLU A 19 4.10 13.19 10.74
C GLU A 19 2.78 13.08 11.51
N SER A 20 2.47 14.10 12.30
CA SER A 20 1.15 14.27 12.89
C SER A 20 0.15 14.65 11.79
N LYS A 21 -0.91 13.87 11.65
CA LYS A 21 -1.96 14.10 10.65
C LYS A 21 -3.28 14.41 11.32
N GLU A 22 -4.11 15.24 10.68
CA GLU A 22 -5.49 15.46 11.08
C GLU A 22 -6.27 14.14 11.07
N MET A 23 -7.04 13.88 12.13
CA MET A 23 -7.91 12.70 12.19
C MET A 23 -9.03 12.81 11.16
N ASP A 24 -8.99 11.97 10.14
CA ASP A 24 -10.13 11.76 9.24
C ASP A 24 -11.24 11.02 10.01
N LYS A 25 -12.50 11.29 9.67
CA LYS A 25 -13.68 10.54 10.18
C LYS A 25 -13.95 10.62 11.69
N VAL A 26 -13.65 11.74 12.35
CA VAL A 26 -13.99 11.97 13.78
C VAL A 26 -15.48 11.74 14.08
N MET A 27 -16.35 12.01 13.09
CA MET A 27 -17.80 11.86 13.22
C MET A 27 -18.30 10.41 13.19
N TYR A 28 -17.44 9.42 12.94
CA TYR A 28 -17.87 8.02 12.85
C TYR A 28 -18.13 7.49 14.26
N HIS A 29 -18.97 6.47 14.39
CA HIS A 29 -19.30 5.87 15.69
C HIS A 29 -18.36 4.71 16.09
N ASP A 30 -17.31 4.46 15.32
CA ASP A 30 -16.43 3.28 15.48
C ASP A 30 -15.23 3.51 16.42
N TRP A 31 -15.11 4.68 17.05
CA TRP A 31 -13.98 4.99 17.93
C TRP A 31 -14.06 4.21 19.24
N ARG A 32 -12.90 3.72 19.71
CA ARG A 32 -12.75 3.02 20.99
C ARG A 32 -11.57 3.60 21.76
N LEU A 33 -11.78 3.88 23.05
CA LEU A 33 -10.72 4.35 23.93
C LEU A 33 -9.93 3.17 24.49
N VAL A 34 -8.60 3.25 24.44
CA VAL A 34 -7.71 2.28 25.10
C VAL A 34 -7.57 2.67 26.57
N PRO A 35 -7.89 1.79 27.53
CA PRO A 35 -7.71 2.08 28.95
C PRO A 35 -6.23 2.27 29.33
N LYS A 36 -5.93 3.24 30.21
CA LYS A 36 -4.56 3.60 30.63
C LYS A 36 -3.72 2.41 31.09
N HIS A 37 -4.29 1.53 31.92
CA HIS A 37 -3.60 0.34 32.44
C HIS A 37 -3.32 -0.74 31.40
N LYS A 38 -3.93 -0.65 30.20
CA LYS A 38 -3.71 -1.57 29.07
C LYS A 38 -2.88 -0.94 27.96
N GLU A 39 -2.46 0.32 28.10
CA GLU A 39 -1.69 1.00 27.06
C GLU A 39 -0.38 0.29 26.75
N GLU A 40 0.34 -0.18 27.76
CA GLU A 40 1.61 -0.89 27.58
C GLU A 40 1.40 -2.17 26.79
N GLN A 41 0.41 -2.98 27.18
CA GLN A 41 0.06 -4.22 26.50
C GLN A 41 -0.45 -3.98 25.07
N PHE A 42 -1.19 -2.90 24.85
CA PHE A 42 -1.71 -2.53 23.53
C PHE A 42 -0.61 -2.00 22.58
N LYS A 43 0.43 -1.37 23.14
CA LYS A 43 1.61 -0.90 22.39
C LYS A 43 2.55 -2.02 21.98
N LEU A 44 2.52 -3.17 22.66
CA LEU A 44 3.35 -4.33 22.30
C LEU A 44 2.91 -4.87 20.94
N TYR A 45 3.72 -4.59 19.92
CA TYR A 45 3.53 -5.09 18.57
C TYR A 45 4.70 -5.99 18.19
N ASN A 46 4.41 -7.26 17.94
CA ASN A 46 5.36 -8.19 17.34
C ASN A 46 5.16 -8.17 15.82
N PRO A 47 6.06 -7.52 15.05
CA PRO A 47 5.93 -7.49 13.60
C PRO A 47 6.04 -8.91 13.06
N VAL A 48 4.98 -9.36 12.38
CA VAL A 48 5.05 -10.56 11.56
C VAL A 48 6.05 -10.27 10.43
N PRO A 49 7.04 -11.16 10.19
CA PRO A 49 7.99 -10.96 9.11
C PRO A 49 7.25 -10.82 7.78
N GLU A 50 7.73 -9.91 6.93
CA GLU A 50 7.15 -9.74 5.61
C GLU A 50 7.27 -11.06 4.82
N PRO A 51 6.17 -11.53 4.18
CA PRO A 51 6.20 -12.80 3.49
C PRO A 51 7.21 -12.75 2.34
N PRO A 52 7.90 -13.86 2.05
CA PRO A 52 8.84 -13.92 0.94
C PRO A 52 8.14 -13.64 -0.39
N ILE A 53 8.91 -13.14 -1.36
CA ILE A 53 8.42 -12.83 -2.71
C ILE A 53 7.86 -14.11 -3.33
N ARG A 54 6.61 -14.03 -3.79
CA ARG A 54 5.95 -15.13 -4.50
C ARG A 54 6.20 -14.99 -6.00
N TYR A 55 6.55 -16.07 -6.67
CA TYR A 55 6.70 -16.10 -8.12
C TYR A 55 5.45 -16.69 -8.75
N VAL A 56 4.98 -16.09 -9.82
CA VAL A 56 3.83 -16.59 -10.61
C VAL A 56 4.19 -16.66 -12.08
N SER A 57 3.50 -17.52 -12.82
CA SER A 57 3.67 -17.59 -14.26
C SER A 57 3.19 -16.30 -14.93
N TYR A 58 3.85 -15.93 -16.03
CA TYR A 58 3.39 -14.81 -16.86
C TYR A 58 2.02 -15.11 -17.49
N PRO A 59 1.20 -14.07 -17.74
CA PRO A 59 -0.02 -14.21 -18.53
C PRO A 59 0.26 -14.85 -19.91
N PRO A 60 -0.70 -15.59 -20.49
CA PRO A 60 -0.46 -16.44 -21.67
C PRO A 60 0.19 -15.73 -22.86
N LEU A 61 -0.26 -14.51 -23.17
CA LEU A 61 0.29 -13.73 -24.29
C LEU A 61 1.75 -13.32 -24.03
N LEU A 62 2.03 -12.76 -22.86
CA LEU A 62 3.38 -12.33 -22.49
C LEU A 62 4.34 -13.52 -22.40
N ARG A 63 3.86 -14.64 -21.83
CA ARG A 63 4.61 -15.89 -21.81
C ARG A 63 5.00 -16.32 -23.21
N ALA A 64 4.06 -16.33 -24.16
CA ALA A 64 4.34 -16.72 -25.54
C ALA A 64 5.35 -15.78 -26.21
N MET A 65 5.22 -14.47 -26.01
CA MET A 65 6.17 -13.49 -26.55
C MET A 65 7.58 -13.68 -26.00
N LEU A 66 7.72 -13.86 -24.68
CA LEU A 66 9.01 -14.10 -24.02
C LEU A 66 9.68 -15.39 -24.52
N LEU A 67 8.89 -16.45 -24.74
CA LEU A 67 9.39 -17.70 -25.27
C LEU A 67 9.82 -17.57 -26.75
N ALA A 68 9.07 -16.83 -27.56
CA ALA A 68 9.42 -16.58 -28.95
C ALA A 68 10.75 -15.79 -29.05
N GLN A 69 10.91 -14.72 -28.26
CA GLN A 69 12.15 -13.93 -28.22
C GLN A 69 13.36 -14.79 -27.83
N ARG A 70 13.25 -15.64 -26.81
CA ARG A 70 14.35 -16.53 -26.40
C ARG A 70 14.73 -17.56 -27.45
N GLN A 71 13.78 -18.03 -28.25
CA GLN A 71 14.07 -18.95 -29.36
C GLN A 71 14.83 -18.26 -30.49
N GLU A 72 14.62 -16.96 -30.68
CA GLU A 72 15.35 -16.16 -31.66
C GLU A 72 16.78 -15.85 -31.16
N ASP A 73 16.97 -15.60 -29.86
CA ASP A 73 18.25 -15.23 -29.26
C ASP A 73 19.15 -16.42 -28.87
N GLU A 74 18.57 -17.55 -28.42
CA GLU A 74 19.29 -18.76 -28.03
C GLU A 74 18.88 -19.94 -28.90
N LEU A 75 19.80 -20.38 -29.78
CA LEU A 75 19.66 -21.63 -30.54
C LEU A 75 19.63 -22.85 -29.61
N GLY A 76 18.45 -23.20 -29.10
CA GLY A 76 18.12 -24.57 -28.67
C GLY A 76 18.31 -24.96 -27.21
N ALA A 77 18.46 -24.02 -26.26
CA ALA A 77 18.42 -24.36 -24.84
C ALA A 77 16.97 -24.65 -24.37
N ALA A 78 16.80 -25.64 -23.49
CA ALA A 78 15.50 -26.01 -22.93
C ALA A 78 14.84 -24.78 -22.26
N ALA A 79 13.72 -24.33 -22.82
CA ALA A 79 13.07 -23.10 -22.40
C ALA A 79 12.47 -23.25 -21.00
N GLU A 80 13.19 -22.75 -19.98
CA GLU A 80 12.67 -22.63 -18.63
C GLU A 80 11.43 -21.70 -18.61
N GLU A 81 10.40 -22.10 -17.85
CA GLU A 81 9.17 -21.30 -17.78
C GLU A 81 9.46 -19.91 -17.20
N PRO A 82 9.03 -18.83 -17.86
CA PRO A 82 9.24 -17.49 -17.33
C PRO A 82 8.34 -17.28 -16.10
N THR A 83 8.95 -16.82 -15.01
CA THR A 83 8.27 -16.49 -13.74
C THR A 83 8.39 -15.01 -13.39
N LEU A 84 7.27 -14.40 -13.00
CA LEU A 84 7.15 -13.02 -12.57
C LEU A 84 7.20 -12.94 -11.03
N PRO A 85 8.14 -12.19 -10.43
CA PRO A 85 8.12 -11.91 -9.00
C PRO A 85 6.95 -10.97 -8.65
N LEU A 86 6.07 -11.40 -7.74
CA LEU A 86 4.97 -10.60 -7.19
C LEU A 86 5.44 -9.64 -6.09
N LYS A 87 6.51 -8.89 -6.37
CA LYS A 87 6.92 -7.81 -5.49
C LYS A 87 6.06 -6.58 -5.80
N ARG A 88 5.41 -6.02 -4.77
CA ARG A 88 4.71 -4.74 -4.91
C ARG A 88 5.75 -3.62 -4.77
N ASP A 89 6.43 -3.31 -5.86
CA ASP A 89 7.41 -2.21 -5.88
C ASP A 89 6.73 -0.83 -5.82
N VAL A 90 5.42 -0.76 -6.12
CA VAL A 90 4.66 0.51 -6.15
C VAL A 90 3.68 0.61 -4.98
N LEU A 91 3.71 1.76 -4.31
CA LEU A 91 2.74 2.22 -3.30
C LEU A 91 1.38 2.58 -3.93
N LEU A 92 0.81 1.71 -4.76
CA LEU A 92 -0.60 1.81 -5.18
C LEU A 92 -1.51 1.37 -4.03
N SER A 93 -1.36 2.03 -2.87
CA SER A 93 -2.25 1.86 -1.74
C SER A 93 -3.60 2.51 -2.05
N LYS A 94 -4.66 2.08 -1.36
CA LYS A 94 -5.96 2.77 -1.45
C LYS A 94 -5.81 4.25 -1.12
N GLU A 95 -4.89 4.59 -0.23
CA GLU A 95 -4.57 5.95 0.18
C GLU A 95 -4.01 6.78 -0.98
N TYR A 96 -3.15 6.22 -1.84
CA TYR A 96 -2.65 6.91 -3.04
C TYR A 96 -3.80 7.34 -3.97
N PHE A 97 -4.73 6.41 -4.25
CA PHE A 97 -5.89 6.72 -5.09
C PHE A 97 -6.83 7.74 -4.43
N ARG A 98 -7.05 7.64 -3.10
CA ARG A 98 -7.84 8.64 -2.34
C ARG A 98 -7.20 10.03 -2.35
N SER A 99 -5.87 10.14 -2.29
CA SER A 99 -5.20 11.45 -2.39
C SER A 99 -5.36 12.06 -3.77
N GLN A 100 -5.24 11.25 -4.83
CA GLN A 100 -5.44 11.72 -6.21
C GLN A 100 -6.88 12.20 -6.45
N GLU A 101 -7.86 11.48 -5.92
CA GLU A 101 -9.28 11.88 -6.03
C GLU A 101 -9.55 13.21 -5.30
N LYS A 102 -9.03 13.40 -4.08
CA LYS A 102 -9.11 14.67 -3.35
C LYS A 102 -8.39 15.82 -4.04
N GLU A 103 -7.27 15.56 -4.71
CA GLU A 103 -6.57 16.57 -5.51
C GLU A 103 -7.41 16.98 -6.71
N ARG A 104 -8.07 16.02 -7.38
CA ARG A 104 -8.97 16.29 -8.51
C ARG A 104 -10.19 17.10 -8.08
N GLU A 105 -10.84 16.74 -6.98
CA GLU A 105 -11.98 17.50 -6.42
C GLU A 105 -11.61 18.95 -6.10
N ARG A 106 -10.43 19.17 -5.48
CA ARG A 106 -9.94 20.53 -5.18
C ARG A 106 -9.69 21.37 -6.45
N GLN A 107 -9.20 20.74 -7.51
CA GLN A 107 -8.97 21.41 -8.80
C GLN A 107 -10.30 21.77 -9.49
N GLU A 108 -11.30 20.90 -9.39
CA GLU A 108 -12.65 21.14 -9.93
C GLU A 108 -13.40 22.22 -9.16
N GLU A 109 -13.24 22.31 -7.83
CA GLU A 109 -13.87 23.35 -6.98
C GLU A 109 -13.29 24.77 -7.18
N THR A 110 -12.08 24.89 -7.75
CA THR A 110 -11.43 26.21 -7.96
C THR A 110 -11.87 26.87 -9.29
N ALA A 111 -12.69 26.19 -10.09
CA ALA A 111 -13.12 26.64 -11.42
C ALA A 111 -14.51 27.32 -11.45
N VAL A 112 -15.07 27.71 -10.31
CA VAL A 112 -16.34 28.45 -10.18
C VAL A 112 -16.11 29.79 -9.50
#